data_AF-A0A967SRT9-F1
#
_entry.id   AF-A0A967SRT9-F1
#
_cell.length_a   1.000
_cell.length_b   1.000
_cell.length_c   1.000
_cell.angle_alpha   90.00
_cell.angle_beta   90.00
_cell.angle_gamma   90.00
#
_symmetry.space_group_name_H-M   'P 1'
#
loop_
_entity.id
_entity.type
_entity.pdbx_description
1 polymer ?
#
loop_
_entity_poly.entity_id
_entity_poly.type
_entity_poly.pdbx_seq_one_letter_code
_entity_poly.pdbx_strand_id
1 'polypeptide(L)'
;LDRGGPGGAVRVGVFIRIEDDDALARLRSAGATTGTRVGDIVTARLPLDALDMAASMTGIRTMQVSRRVELDHDRSREAVNVDDVRSRIGGTWTGTAGQGVIVGVYDTGLDYTHHDFRDPGGGTRLL
;
A
#
# COMPACT_ATOMS: atom_id res chain seq x y z
N LEU A 1 -7.99 1.28 -13.90
CA LEU A 1 -9.06 2.12 -14.48
C LEU A 1 -10.32 1.88 -13.67
N ASP A 2 -10.96 2.96 -13.23
CA ASP A 2 -12.22 2.91 -12.48
C ASP A 2 -13.30 3.62 -13.31
N ARG A 3 -14.47 2.99 -13.46
CA ARG A 3 -15.61 3.53 -14.22
C ARG A 3 -16.61 4.28 -13.33
N GLY A 4 -16.32 4.47 -12.04
CA GLY A 4 -17.20 5.15 -11.08
C GLY A 4 -17.05 6.68 -10.96
N GLY A 5 -16.45 7.37 -11.94
CA GLY A 5 -16.27 8.82 -11.87
C GLY A 5 -17.58 9.62 -11.99
N PRO A 6 -17.63 10.88 -11.49
CA PRO A 6 -18.75 11.77 -11.74
C PRO A 6 -19.05 11.86 -13.24
N GLY A 7 -20.31 11.64 -13.65
CA GLY A 7 -20.72 11.67 -15.06
C GLY A 7 -20.29 10.46 -15.90
N GLY A 8 -19.82 9.36 -15.29
CA GLY A 8 -19.40 8.16 -16.02
C GLY A 8 -18.02 8.24 -16.67
N ALA A 9 -17.26 9.31 -16.40
CA ALA A 9 -15.91 9.48 -16.89
C ALA A 9 -14.97 8.40 -16.31
N VAL A 10 -14.17 7.77 -17.18
CA VAL A 10 -13.13 6.82 -16.77
C VAL A 10 -12.06 7.60 -16.01
N ARG A 11 -11.76 7.16 -14.79
CA ARG A 11 -10.71 7.78 -13.96
C ARG A 11 -9.54 6.84 -13.78
N VAL A 12 -8.36 7.45 -13.64
CA VAL A 12 -7.10 6.76 -13.43
C VAL A 12 -6.47 7.26 -12.12
N GLY A 13 -5.94 6.32 -11.32
CA GLY A 13 -5.14 6.65 -10.15
C GLY A 13 -3.70 6.92 -10.58
N VAL A 14 -3.07 7.92 -9.97
CA VAL A 14 -1.68 8.30 -10.23
C VAL A 14 -0.94 8.57 -8.92
N PHE A 15 0.33 8.23 -8.91
CA PHE A 15 1.32 8.71 -7.96
C PHE A 15 2.10 9.84 -8.62
N ILE A 16 2.14 11.00 -7.95
CA ILE A 16 2.71 12.24 -8.48
C ILE A 16 3.78 12.73 -7.52
N ARG A 17 4.92 13.17 -8.06
CA ARG A 17 5.88 13.99 -7.32
C ARG A 17 5.77 15.44 -7.76
N ILE A 18 5.46 16.33 -6.83
CA ILE A 18 5.25 17.77 -7.07
C ILE A 18 6.46 18.59 -6.60
N GLU A 19 6.67 19.76 -7.22
CA GLU A 19 7.71 20.72 -6.82
C GLU A 19 7.21 21.70 -5.76
N ASP A 20 5.94 22.09 -5.90
CA ASP A 20 5.30 23.14 -5.09
C ASP A 20 3.80 22.86 -4.90
N ASP A 21 3.20 23.61 -3.98
CA ASP A 21 1.77 23.51 -3.69
C ASP A 21 0.89 24.06 -4.82
N ASP A 22 1.43 24.89 -5.70
CA ASP A 22 0.71 25.40 -6.86
C ASP A 22 0.45 24.28 -7.87
N ALA A 23 1.35 23.31 -8.01
CA ALA A 23 1.15 22.12 -8.82
C ALA A 23 -0.07 21.31 -8.33
N LEU A 24 -0.27 21.25 -7.01
CA LEU A 24 -1.44 20.61 -6.41
C LEU A 24 -2.74 21.37 -6.72
N ALA A 25 -2.71 22.70 -6.69
CA ALA A 25 -3.84 23.53 -7.07
C ALA A 25 -4.19 23.35 -8.55
N ARG A 26 -3.19 23.33 -9.44
CA ARG A 26 -3.39 23.09 -10.88
C ARG A 26 -3.98 21.70 -11.17
N LEU A 27 -3.51 20.66 -10.46
CA LEU A 27 -4.09 19.32 -10.57
C LEU A 27 -5.57 19.29 -10.20
N ARG A 28 -5.97 19.97 -9.12
CA ARG A 28 -7.38 20.07 -8.72
C ARG A 28 -8.23 20.79 -9.77
N SER A 29 -7.70 21.88 -10.34
CA SER A 29 -8.35 22.59 -11.45
C SER A 29 -8.49 21.73 -12.71
N ALA A 30 -7.57 20.80 -12.96
CA ALA A 30 -7.67 19.79 -14.02
C ALA A 30 -8.65 18.64 -13.70
N GLY A 31 -9.45 18.76 -12.62
CA GLY A 31 -10.43 17.76 -12.22
C GLY A 31 -9.84 16.60 -11.41
N ALA A 32 -8.62 16.74 -10.88
CA ALA A 32 -8.04 15.72 -10.01
C ALA A 32 -8.66 15.75 -8.61
N THR A 33 -8.94 14.57 -8.07
CA THR A 33 -9.24 14.37 -6.65
C THR A 33 -7.97 13.90 -5.98
N THR A 34 -7.40 14.72 -5.10
CA THR A 34 -6.15 14.42 -4.38
C THR A 34 -6.44 13.55 -3.17
N GLY A 35 -5.65 12.49 -2.97
CA GLY A 35 -5.64 11.64 -1.78
C GLY A 35 -4.53 12.04 -0.81
N THR A 36 -3.81 11.05 -0.30
CA THR A 36 -2.70 11.22 0.64
C THR A 36 -1.55 12.02 0.04
N ARG A 37 -0.97 12.91 0.85
CA ARG A 37 0.29 13.60 0.60
C ARG A 37 1.31 13.23 1.67
N VAL A 38 2.53 12.87 1.25
CA VAL A 38 3.69 12.69 2.12
C VAL A 38 4.87 13.42 1.47
N GLY A 39 5.28 14.53 2.07
CA GLY A 39 6.31 15.40 1.50
C GLY A 39 5.93 15.91 0.11
N ASP A 40 6.75 15.59 -0.89
CA ASP A 40 6.56 15.91 -2.31
C ASP A 40 5.75 14.86 -3.08
N ILE A 41 5.32 13.77 -2.43
CA ILE A 41 4.55 12.68 -3.06
C ILE A 41 3.06 12.84 -2.78
N VAL A 42 2.25 12.79 -3.83
CA VAL A 42 0.80 12.91 -3.78
C VAL A 42 0.15 11.76 -4.55
N THR A 43 -0.87 11.14 -3.97
CA THR A 43 -1.80 10.28 -4.72
C THR A 43 -2.93 11.13 -5.27
N ALA A 44 -3.34 10.89 -6.51
CA ALA A 44 -4.50 11.55 -7.09
C ALA A 44 -5.28 10.62 -8.00
N ARG A 45 -6.56 10.93 -8.22
CA ARG A 45 -7.35 10.39 -9.31
C ARG A 45 -7.72 11.50 -10.26
N LEU A 46 -7.55 11.29 -11.56
CA LEU A 46 -7.91 12.24 -12.60
C LEU A 46 -8.74 11.56 -13.70
N PRO A 47 -9.53 12.33 -14.45
CA PRO A 47 -10.09 11.88 -15.72
C PRO A 47 -8.99 11.34 -16.65
N LEU A 48 -9.25 10.24 -17.35
CA LEU A 48 -8.27 9.60 -18.22
C LEU A 48 -7.80 10.53 -19.36
N ASP A 49 -8.70 11.33 -19.90
CA ASP A 49 -8.45 12.34 -20.94
C ASP A 49 -7.63 13.55 -20.44
N ALA A 50 -7.59 13.79 -19.12
CA ALA A 50 -6.76 14.82 -18.52
C ALA A 50 -5.31 14.36 -18.27
N LEU A 51 -4.97 13.09 -18.53
CA LEU A 51 -3.68 12.49 -18.15
C LEU A 51 -2.48 13.16 -18.84
N ASP A 52 -2.53 13.35 -20.15
CA ASP A 52 -1.41 13.91 -20.92
C ASP A 52 -1.15 15.38 -20.56
N MET A 53 -2.24 16.14 -20.39
CA MET A 53 -2.17 17.52 -19.90
C MET A 53 -1.57 17.57 -18.51
N ALA A 54 -2.01 16.70 -17.59
CA ALA A 54 -1.50 16.67 -16.23
C ALA A 54 -0.02 16.26 -16.21
N ALA A 55 0.40 15.28 -17.00
CA ALA A 55 1.79 14.84 -17.08
C ALA A 55 2.74 15.93 -17.61
N SER A 56 2.23 16.86 -18.42
CA SER A 56 3.00 17.96 -19.01
C SER A 56 2.97 19.25 -18.17
N MET A 57 2.37 19.20 -16.98
CA MET A 57 2.11 20.37 -16.14
C MET A 57 3.37 20.83 -15.41
N THR A 58 3.61 22.15 -15.41
CA THR A 58 4.70 22.76 -14.64
C THR A 58 4.58 22.43 -13.15
N GLY A 59 5.70 22.11 -12.51
CA GLY A 59 5.75 21.71 -11.10
C GLY A 59 5.39 20.25 -10.85
N ILE A 60 5.23 19.42 -11.89
CA ILE A 60 5.19 17.95 -11.76
C ILE A 60 6.54 17.38 -12.19
N ARG A 61 7.22 16.70 -11.28
CA ARG A 61 8.51 16.02 -11.55
C ARG A 61 8.30 14.66 -12.17
N THR A 62 7.38 13.87 -11.60
CA THR A 62 7.06 12.53 -12.08
C THR A 62 5.58 12.24 -11.87
N MET A 63 5.03 11.45 -12.80
CA MET A 63 3.68 10.92 -12.68
C MET A 63 3.68 9.46 -13.12
N GLN A 64 3.16 8.57 -12.27
CA GLN A 64 3.06 7.15 -12.54
C GLN A 64 1.62 6.68 -12.37
N VAL A 65 1.05 6.07 -13.41
CA VAL A 65 -0.26 5.45 -13.35
C VAL A 65 -0.24 4.25 -12.40
N SER A 66 -1.19 4.21 -11.46
CA SER A 66 -1.35 3.10 -10.53
C SER A 66 -1.71 1.82 -11.27
N ARG A 67 -0.94 0.76 -11.03
CA ARG A 67 -1.24 -0.59 -11.52
C ARG A 67 -2.17 -1.30 -10.53
N ARG A 68 -2.98 -2.22 -11.04
CA ARG A 68 -3.73 -3.15 -10.17
C ARG A 68 -2.71 -4.15 -9.62
N VAL A 69 -2.70 -4.32 -8.30
CA VAL A 69 -1.96 -5.39 -7.62
C VAL A 69 -2.91 -6.58 -7.51
N GLU A 70 -2.41 -7.77 -7.79
CA GLU A 70 -3.14 -9.03 -7.61
C GLU A 70 -2.44 -9.84 -6.51
N LEU A 71 -3.23 -10.63 -5.77
CA LEU A 71 -2.71 -11.48 -4.71
C LEU A 71 -2.01 -12.69 -5.33
N ASP A 72 -0.72 -12.86 -5.05
CA ASP A 72 0.06 -14.01 -5.49
C ASP A 72 0.89 -14.53 -4.30
N HIS A 73 0.25 -15.33 -3.44
CA HIS A 73 0.85 -15.75 -2.17
C HIS A 73 0.40 -17.16 -1.75
N ASP A 74 0.94 -18.19 -2.41
CA ASP A 74 0.73 -19.60 -2.03
C ASP A 74 2.01 -20.31 -1.55
N ARG A 75 3.20 -19.67 -1.57
CA ARG A 75 4.50 -20.33 -1.29
C ARG A 75 5.47 -19.59 -0.36
N SER A 76 4.97 -18.83 0.60
CA SER A 76 5.81 -17.96 1.44
C SER A 76 6.78 -18.71 2.35
N ARG A 77 6.41 -19.90 2.85
CA ARG A 77 7.24 -20.66 3.81
C ARG A 77 8.52 -21.21 3.17
N GLU A 78 8.41 -21.77 1.98
CA GLU A 78 9.55 -22.30 1.21
C GLU A 78 10.44 -21.15 0.70
N ALA A 79 9.84 -20.04 0.28
CA ALA A 79 10.60 -18.90 -0.25
C ALA A 79 11.50 -18.20 0.79
N VAL A 80 11.17 -18.28 2.09
CA VAL A 80 11.90 -17.58 3.16
C VAL A 80 12.80 -18.49 4.00
N ASN A 81 12.92 -19.79 3.68
CA ASN A 81 13.75 -20.77 4.38
C ASN A 81 13.58 -20.74 5.91
N VAL A 82 12.33 -20.70 6.40
CA VAL A 82 12.05 -20.56 7.84
C VAL A 82 12.69 -21.68 8.68
N ASP A 83 12.88 -22.85 8.09
CA ASP A 83 13.45 -24.02 8.74
C ASP A 83 14.92 -23.82 9.14
N ASP A 84 15.64 -22.86 8.54
CA ASP A 84 17.04 -22.54 8.87
C ASP A 84 17.17 -21.74 10.18
N VAL A 85 16.14 -20.98 10.54
CA VAL A 85 16.16 -20.06 11.71
C VAL A 85 15.28 -20.53 12.85
N ARG A 86 14.34 -21.44 12.56
CA ARG A 86 13.38 -21.95 13.53
C ARG A 86 13.02 -23.40 13.22
N SER A 87 13.20 -24.27 14.21
CA SER A 87 12.95 -25.71 14.05
C SER A 87 12.10 -26.24 15.21
N ARG A 88 11.47 -27.41 14.99
CA ARG A 88 10.68 -28.10 16.00
C ARG A 88 11.27 -29.46 16.31
N ILE A 89 11.82 -29.64 17.51
CA ILE A 89 12.46 -30.87 17.96
C ILE A 89 11.70 -31.39 19.18
N GLY A 90 11.25 -32.65 19.14
CA GLY A 90 10.53 -33.27 20.27
C GLY A 90 9.22 -32.55 20.65
N GLY A 91 8.58 -31.86 19.69
CA GLY A 91 7.37 -31.07 19.92
C GLY A 91 7.59 -29.63 20.37
N THR A 92 8.83 -29.27 20.71
CA THR A 92 9.21 -27.93 21.20
C THR A 92 9.85 -27.11 20.08
N TRP A 93 9.46 -25.83 19.98
CA TRP A 93 10.06 -24.89 19.05
C TRP A 93 11.39 -24.33 19.59
N THR A 94 12.44 -24.38 18.78
CA THR A 94 13.77 -23.85 19.05
C THR A 94 14.17 -22.79 18.02
N GLY A 95 15.16 -21.95 18.33
CA GLY A 95 15.62 -20.85 17.46
C GLY A 95 14.97 -19.51 17.77
N THR A 96 15.15 -18.54 16.88
CA THR A 96 14.78 -17.13 17.11
C THR A 96 13.30 -16.89 16.80
N ALA A 97 12.59 -16.21 17.71
CA ALA A 97 11.16 -15.90 17.57
C ALA A 97 10.87 -14.40 17.33
N GLY A 98 11.90 -13.56 17.15
CA GLY A 98 11.73 -12.12 16.88
C GLY A 98 11.39 -11.27 18.10
N GLN A 99 11.76 -11.69 19.32
CA GLN A 99 11.50 -10.91 20.53
C GLN A 99 12.07 -9.49 20.41
N GLY A 100 11.22 -8.47 20.62
CA GLY A 100 11.60 -7.05 20.51
C GLY A 100 11.51 -6.46 19.11
N VAL A 101 11.05 -7.21 18.11
CA VAL A 101 10.88 -6.75 16.73
C VAL A 101 9.41 -6.37 16.46
N ILE A 102 9.19 -5.24 15.78
CA ILE A 102 7.88 -4.86 15.25
C ILE A 102 7.85 -5.15 13.75
N VAL A 103 6.81 -5.85 13.30
CA VAL A 103 6.58 -6.16 11.88
C VAL A 103 5.31 -5.44 11.42
N GLY A 104 5.44 -4.57 10.42
CA GLY A 104 4.30 -3.94 9.76
C GLY A 104 3.78 -4.79 8.61
N VAL A 105 2.49 -5.11 8.63
CA VAL A 105 1.81 -5.88 7.57
C VAL A 105 0.79 -4.99 6.86
N TYR A 106 1.00 -4.76 5.56
CA TYR A 106 0.07 -4.04 4.69
C TYR A 106 -0.55 -5.04 3.70
N ASP A 107 -1.68 -5.61 4.07
CA ASP A 107 -2.38 -6.63 3.28
C ASP A 107 -3.90 -6.38 3.33
N THR A 108 -4.69 -7.33 2.87
CA THR A 108 -6.16 -7.36 2.86
C THR A 108 -6.81 -7.32 4.25
N GLY A 109 -6.04 -7.56 5.30
CA GLY A 109 -6.49 -7.54 6.68
C GLY A 109 -5.94 -8.73 7.47
N LEU A 110 -6.36 -8.84 8.73
CA LEU A 110 -5.97 -9.92 9.62
C LEU A 110 -7.15 -10.25 10.55
N ASP A 111 -7.45 -11.54 10.74
CA ASP A 111 -8.40 -11.97 11.76
C ASP A 111 -7.78 -11.81 13.15
N TYR A 112 -7.98 -10.64 13.75
CA TYR A 112 -7.47 -10.29 15.09
C TYR A 112 -8.19 -11.04 16.22
N THR A 113 -9.22 -11.83 15.92
CA THR A 113 -9.91 -12.67 16.91
C THR A 113 -9.36 -14.09 16.96
N HIS A 114 -8.55 -14.50 15.98
CA HIS A 114 -7.94 -15.82 15.95
C HIS A 114 -7.03 -16.07 17.17
N HIS A 115 -7.11 -17.27 17.75
CA HIS A 115 -6.42 -17.63 18.99
C HIS A 115 -4.89 -17.50 18.90
N ASP A 116 -4.29 -17.71 17.72
CA ASP A 116 -2.85 -17.56 17.51
C ASP A 116 -2.34 -16.12 17.69
N PHE A 117 -3.22 -15.12 17.55
CA PHE A 117 -2.89 -13.72 17.82
C PHE A 117 -3.18 -13.30 19.27
N ARG A 118 -3.58 -14.24 20.12
CA ARG A 118 -3.75 -14.02 21.56
C ARG A 118 -2.54 -14.53 22.32
N ASP A 119 -2.21 -13.86 23.41
CA ASP A 119 -1.32 -14.39 24.42
C ASP A 119 -2.10 -15.23 25.46
N PRO A 120 -1.40 -16.05 26.27
CA PRO A 120 -2.05 -16.85 27.31
C PRO A 120 -2.82 -16.05 28.38
N GLY A 121 -2.55 -14.75 28.51
CA GLY A 121 -3.25 -13.82 29.41
C GLY A 121 -4.47 -13.13 28.78
N GLY A 122 -4.79 -13.42 27.51
CA GLY A 122 -5.90 -12.81 26.77
C GLY A 122 -5.56 -11.50 26.05
N GLY A 123 -4.33 -11.01 26.16
CA GLY A 123 -3.83 -9.88 25.40
C GLY A 123 -3.69 -10.19 23.91
N THR A 124 -3.57 -9.14 23.09
CA THR A 124 -3.37 -9.25 21.63
C THR A 124 -1.89 -9.08 21.28
N ARG A 125 -1.42 -9.77 20.25
CA ARG A 125 -0.06 -9.63 19.69
C ARG A 125 0.05 -8.50 18.66
N LEU A 126 -1.00 -7.71 18.48
CA LEU A 126 -1.09 -6.58 17.56
C LEU A 126 -0.85 -5.26 18.31
N LEU A 127 -0.16 -4.31 17.68
CA LEU A 127 0.15 -2.98 18.22
C LEU A 127 -0.80 -1.91 17.68
#